data_AF-A0AAJ2LCT5-F1
#
_entry.id   AF-A0AAJ2LCT5-F1
#
_cell.length_a   1.000
_cell.length_b   1.000
_cell.length_c   1.000
_cell.angle_alpha   90.00
_cell.angle_beta   90.00
_cell.angle_gamma   90.00
#
_symmetry.space_group_name_H-M   'P 1'
#
loop_
_entity.id
_entity.type
_entity.pdbx_description
1 polymer ?
#
loop_
_entity_poly.entity_id
_entity_poly.type
_entity_poly.pdbx_seq_one_letter_code
_entity_poly.pdbx_strand_id
1 'polypeptide(L)'
;MKSPTLLLLLLGTVNRFPDQSNAKTSFEGYESCCGTQPVEFSYEKKRIYVPNVFTPNKDGVNDYFFPVVNDVVTDIWGFAIYSAEGDTMLYQKSYFNSKMPVQEYGWDGLRPDGSRYKGAFRYKMRVDDVRAKKDIVEGRACAIICGSEAEIFRTKSGCYFPVQAGQDGTLDKSVANGETNCF
;
A
#
# COMPACT_ATOMS: atom_id res chain seq x y z
N MET A 1 -13.14 -2.97 -77.75
CA MET A 1 -14.19 -3.47 -76.83
C MET A 1 -14.12 -2.64 -75.56
N LYS A 2 -15.23 -2.01 -75.18
CA LYS A 2 -15.33 -0.98 -74.13
C LYS A 2 -15.33 -1.65 -72.75
N SER A 3 -14.43 -1.24 -71.86
CA SER A 3 -14.51 -1.52 -70.42
C SER A 3 -15.16 -0.31 -69.75
N PRO A 4 -16.29 -0.46 -69.04
CA PRO A 4 -16.84 0.62 -68.24
C PRO A 4 -16.15 0.64 -66.88
N THR A 5 -15.49 1.75 -66.58
CA THR A 5 -15.00 2.12 -65.25
C THR A 5 -16.19 2.23 -64.29
N LEU A 6 -16.29 1.29 -63.35
CA LEU A 6 -17.29 1.31 -62.28
C LEU A 6 -16.83 2.30 -61.19
N LEU A 7 -17.38 3.52 -61.22
CA LEU A 7 -17.18 4.53 -60.19
C LEU A 7 -18.07 4.17 -58.99
N LEU A 8 -17.48 3.56 -57.96
CA LEU A 8 -18.16 3.26 -56.70
C LEU A 8 -18.26 4.55 -55.86
N LEU A 9 -19.44 5.18 -55.86
CA LEU A 9 -19.78 6.24 -54.90
C LEU A 9 -19.96 5.63 -53.50
N LEU A 10 -18.93 5.74 -52.66
CA LEU A 10 -19.04 5.50 -51.23
C LEU A 10 -19.76 6.70 -50.59
N LEU A 11 -21.08 6.56 -50.44
CA LEU A 11 -21.91 7.45 -49.62
C LEU A 11 -21.41 7.39 -48.17
N GLY A 12 -20.90 8.52 -47.71
CA GLY A 12 -20.47 8.70 -46.33
C GLY A 12 -21.64 8.53 -45.37
N THR A 13 -21.44 7.69 -44.36
CA THR A 13 -22.05 7.88 -43.06
C THR A 13 -20.91 8.16 -42.10
N VAL A 14 -20.69 9.44 -41.81
CA VAL A 14 -19.92 9.83 -40.63
C VAL A 14 -20.77 9.42 -39.44
N ASN A 15 -20.56 8.20 -38.94
CA ASN A 15 -20.99 7.85 -37.61
C ASN A 15 -20.20 8.74 -36.66
N ARG A 16 -20.80 9.86 -36.26
CA ARG A 16 -20.38 10.59 -35.07
C ARG A 16 -20.64 9.66 -33.89
N PHE A 17 -19.63 8.88 -33.54
CA PHE A 17 -19.57 8.25 -32.22
C PHE A 17 -19.70 9.40 -31.22
N PRO A 18 -20.66 9.37 -30.28
CA PRO A 18 -20.60 10.29 -29.16
C PRO A 18 -19.27 10.06 -28.47
N ASP A 19 -18.47 11.12 -28.39
CA ASP A 19 -17.24 11.20 -27.64
C ASP A 19 -17.55 10.82 -26.20
N GLN A 20 -17.39 9.53 -25.89
CA GLN A 20 -17.34 9.09 -24.52
C GLN A 20 -15.97 9.51 -23.99
N SER A 21 -15.88 10.79 -23.65
CA SER A 21 -15.11 11.23 -22.49
C SER A 21 -15.75 10.63 -21.23
N ASN A 22 -15.75 9.30 -21.16
CA ASN A 22 -15.89 8.60 -19.92
C ASN A 22 -14.61 8.94 -19.16
N ALA A 23 -14.71 9.91 -18.25
CA ALA A 23 -13.77 10.06 -17.18
C ALA A 23 -13.63 8.68 -16.54
N LYS A 24 -12.57 7.94 -16.91
CA LYS A 24 -12.13 6.74 -16.21
C LYS A 24 -11.75 7.22 -14.82
N THR A 25 -12.75 7.19 -13.96
CA THR A 25 -12.71 7.49 -12.55
C THR A 25 -11.58 6.68 -11.95
N SER A 26 -10.64 7.38 -11.33
CA SER A 26 -9.36 6.93 -10.78
C SER A 26 -9.47 6.02 -9.55
N PHE A 27 -10.45 5.12 -9.54
CA PHE A 27 -10.84 4.33 -8.36
C PHE A 27 -10.16 2.95 -8.26
N GLU A 28 -9.63 2.39 -9.36
CA GLU A 28 -9.03 1.04 -9.35
C GLU A 28 -7.88 0.90 -8.34
N GLY A 29 -7.10 1.96 -8.10
CA GLY A 29 -5.93 1.92 -7.20
C GLY A 29 -6.25 1.88 -5.71
N TYR A 30 -7.42 2.36 -5.29
CA TYR A 30 -7.80 2.56 -3.88
C TYR A 30 -9.00 1.74 -3.41
N GLU A 31 -9.74 1.10 -4.32
CA GLU A 31 -10.93 0.30 -3.96
C GLU A 31 -10.62 -0.73 -2.87
N SER A 32 -9.48 -1.43 -2.99
CA SER A 32 -9.05 -2.47 -2.03
C SER A 32 -8.46 -1.93 -0.72
N CYS A 33 -8.10 -0.64 -0.67
CA CYS A 33 -7.48 -0.03 0.50
C CYS A 33 -8.49 0.13 1.63
N CYS A 34 -8.08 -0.16 2.87
CA CYS A 34 -8.95 -0.24 4.06
C CYS A 34 -9.99 -1.38 4.07
N GLY A 35 -10.17 -2.10 2.97
CA GLY A 35 -10.90 -3.38 2.95
C GLY A 35 -10.02 -4.59 3.28
N THR A 36 -8.70 -4.44 3.17
CA THR A 36 -7.71 -5.42 3.62
C THR A 36 -7.53 -5.31 5.12
N GLN A 37 -7.54 -6.41 5.89
CA GLN A 37 -7.29 -6.35 7.33
C GLN A 37 -5.80 -6.05 7.61
N PRO A 38 -5.47 -5.27 8.65
CA PRO A 38 -4.10 -5.19 9.15
C PRO A 38 -3.66 -6.57 9.62
N VAL A 39 -2.36 -6.81 9.67
CA VAL A 39 -1.86 -8.04 10.29
C VAL A 39 -1.75 -7.81 11.78
N GLU A 40 -2.54 -8.56 12.54
CA GLU A 40 -2.42 -8.73 13.99
C GLU A 40 -1.91 -10.16 14.25
N PHE A 41 -0.59 -10.36 14.13
CA PHE A 41 0.02 -11.67 14.32
C PHE A 41 0.25 -11.94 15.80
N SER A 42 -0.36 -13.02 16.30
CA SER A 42 -0.23 -13.47 17.68
C SER A 42 0.05 -14.96 17.69
N TYR A 43 1.30 -15.33 17.92
CA TYR A 43 1.72 -16.72 18.04
C TYR A 43 2.68 -16.88 19.21
N GLU A 44 2.35 -17.81 20.12
CA GLU A 44 2.98 -17.90 21.44
C GLU A 44 3.02 -16.53 22.13
N LYS A 45 4.23 -16.02 22.42
CA LYS A 45 4.45 -14.71 23.03
C LYS A 45 4.79 -13.60 22.03
N LYS A 46 4.92 -13.91 20.74
CA LYS A 46 5.17 -12.89 19.71
C LYS A 46 3.90 -12.12 19.42
N ARG A 47 4.02 -10.80 19.35
CA ARG A 47 2.95 -9.89 18.94
C ARG A 47 3.52 -8.95 17.89
N ILE A 48 2.86 -8.90 16.74
CA ILE A 48 3.28 -8.08 15.61
C ILE A 48 2.03 -7.45 15.02
N TYR A 49 2.06 -6.13 14.96
CA TYR A 49 1.11 -5.32 14.22
C TYR A 49 1.77 -4.82 12.95
N VAL A 50 1.12 -5.01 11.82
CA VAL A 50 1.51 -4.34 10.57
C VAL A 50 0.31 -3.55 10.08
N PRO A 51 0.44 -2.23 9.89
CA PRO A 51 -0.65 -1.39 9.40
C PRO A 51 -1.09 -1.87 8.01
N ASN A 52 -2.32 -1.55 7.62
CA ASN A 52 -2.80 -1.85 6.26
C ASN A 52 -2.79 -0.61 5.36
N VAL A 53 -2.52 0.57 5.91
CA VAL A 53 -2.38 1.82 5.16
C VAL A 53 -1.35 2.73 5.79
N PHE A 54 -0.76 3.60 4.98
CA PHE A 54 0.09 4.71 5.42
C PHE A 54 0.06 5.83 4.37
N THR A 55 0.61 6.99 4.71
CA THR A 55 0.45 8.27 4.00
C THR A 55 1.82 8.93 3.88
N PRO A 56 2.63 8.57 2.87
CA PRO A 56 4.01 9.03 2.75
C PRO A 56 4.11 10.51 2.30
N ASN A 57 3.53 11.46 3.03
CA ASN A 57 3.43 12.86 2.60
C ASN A 57 4.52 13.77 3.21
N LYS A 58 5.28 13.26 4.19
CA LYS A 58 6.33 13.93 4.97
C LYS A 58 5.82 14.99 5.94
N ASP A 59 4.62 14.82 6.49
CA ASP A 59 4.05 15.72 7.50
C ASP A 59 4.36 15.32 8.95
N GLY A 60 5.05 14.19 9.15
CA GLY A 60 5.45 13.65 10.44
C GLY A 60 4.49 12.58 10.97
N VAL A 61 3.37 12.31 10.30
CA VAL A 61 2.36 11.34 10.71
C VAL A 61 2.24 10.25 9.65
N ASN A 62 2.36 8.98 10.07
CA ASN A 62 2.20 7.80 9.21
C ASN A 62 3.03 7.80 7.90
N ASP A 63 4.16 8.49 7.91
CA ASP A 63 5.01 8.66 6.72
C ASP A 63 5.72 7.39 6.26
N TYR A 64 5.88 6.43 7.16
CA TYR A 64 6.60 5.20 6.93
C TYR A 64 5.70 3.99 7.11
N PHE A 65 5.86 3.03 6.21
CA PHE A 65 5.31 1.69 6.36
C PHE A 65 6.33 0.76 7.01
N PHE A 66 5.98 0.19 8.17
CA PHE A 66 6.83 -0.71 8.93
C PHE A 66 6.00 -1.58 9.89
N PRO A 67 6.50 -2.75 10.28
CA PRO A 67 5.89 -3.55 11.34
C PRO A 67 6.26 -3.01 12.72
N VAL A 68 5.32 -3.09 13.66
CA VAL A 68 5.56 -2.86 15.10
C VAL A 68 5.49 -4.20 15.82
N VAL A 69 6.47 -4.46 16.68
CA VAL A 69 6.64 -5.75 17.35
C VAL A 69 6.82 -5.57 18.84
N ASN A 70 6.42 -6.56 19.64
CA ASN A 70 6.78 -6.58 21.05
C ASN A 70 8.25 -6.93 21.30
N ASP A 71 8.67 -6.82 22.56
CA ASP A 71 10.01 -7.11 23.05
C ASP A 71 10.48 -8.56 22.89
N VAL A 72 9.55 -9.49 22.64
CA VAL A 72 9.85 -10.90 22.38
C VAL A 72 10.46 -11.11 20.99
N VAL A 73 10.06 -10.30 20.00
CA VAL A 73 10.64 -10.34 18.65
C VAL A 73 11.93 -9.54 18.66
N THR A 74 13.06 -10.22 18.41
CA THR A 74 14.38 -9.61 18.48
C THR A 74 14.84 -9.08 17.14
N ASP A 75 14.49 -9.77 16.05
CA ASP A 75 15.06 -9.51 14.74
C ASP A 75 14.04 -9.70 13.62
N ILE A 76 14.12 -8.81 12.62
CA ILE A 76 13.32 -8.89 11.40
C ILE A 76 14.27 -8.98 10.21
N TRP A 77 14.04 -9.96 9.36
CA TRP A 77 14.90 -10.31 8.24
C TRP A 77 14.13 -10.34 6.93
N GLY A 78 14.77 -9.82 5.88
CA GLY A 78 14.23 -9.86 4.52
C GLY A 78 12.85 -9.21 4.40
N PHE A 79 12.66 -8.05 5.04
CA PHE A 79 11.43 -7.28 4.89
C PHE A 79 11.37 -6.73 3.48
N ALA A 80 10.48 -7.30 2.67
CA ALA A 80 10.38 -7.02 1.25
C ALA A 80 8.95 -6.60 0.92
N ILE A 81 8.83 -5.58 0.08
CA ILE A 81 7.58 -4.99 -0.36
C ILE A 81 7.54 -5.07 -1.89
N TYR A 82 6.43 -5.59 -2.41
CA TYR A 82 6.19 -5.82 -3.83
C TYR A 82 4.91 -5.11 -4.25
N SER A 83 4.80 -4.76 -5.53
CA SER A 83 3.52 -4.34 -6.10
C SER A 83 2.40 -5.35 -5.83
N ALA A 84 1.15 -4.89 -5.75
CA ALA A 84 0.01 -5.78 -5.56
C ALA A 84 -0.10 -6.86 -6.65
N GLU A 85 0.36 -6.58 -7.86
CA GLU A 85 0.36 -7.46 -9.02
C GLU A 85 1.79 -7.70 -9.52
N GLY A 86 2.08 -8.91 -9.99
CA GLY A 86 3.42 -9.30 -10.46
C GLY A 86 4.48 -9.34 -9.36
N ASP A 87 5.74 -9.21 -9.77
CA ASP A 87 6.92 -9.40 -8.90
C ASP A 87 7.79 -8.15 -8.77
N THR A 88 7.25 -6.96 -9.08
CA THR A 88 8.01 -5.72 -8.97
C THR A 88 8.32 -5.41 -7.50
N MET A 89 9.61 -5.48 -7.15
CA MET A 89 10.11 -5.05 -5.85
C MET A 89 10.01 -3.52 -5.72
N LEU A 90 9.37 -3.05 -4.66
CA LEU A 90 9.22 -1.64 -4.33
C LEU A 90 10.22 -1.20 -3.26
N TYR A 91 10.48 -2.08 -2.29
CA TYR A 91 11.38 -1.81 -1.17
C TYR A 91 11.91 -3.11 -0.58
N GLN A 92 13.15 -3.08 -0.07
CA GLN A 92 13.68 -4.18 0.74
C GLN A 92 14.59 -3.67 1.84
N LYS A 93 14.52 -4.34 2.99
CA LYS A 93 15.47 -4.21 4.10
C LYS A 93 15.91 -5.62 4.53
N SER A 94 17.20 -5.89 4.38
CA SER A 94 17.76 -7.22 4.68
C SER A 94 17.66 -7.59 6.17
N TYR A 95 17.84 -6.61 7.05
CA TYR A 95 17.84 -6.77 8.51
C TYR A 95 17.48 -5.48 9.22
N PHE A 96 16.71 -5.58 10.31
CA PHE A 96 16.59 -4.56 11.35
C PHE A 96 16.05 -5.16 12.66
N ASN A 97 16.05 -4.36 13.72
CA ASN A 97 15.33 -4.65 14.96
C ASN A 97 14.55 -3.41 15.41
N SER A 98 13.61 -3.60 16.34
CA SER A 98 12.70 -2.55 16.80
C SER A 98 13.36 -1.40 17.58
N LYS A 99 14.64 -1.52 17.93
CA LYS A 99 15.40 -0.48 18.63
C LYS A 99 16.09 0.51 17.67
N MET A 100 16.11 0.20 16.38
CA MET A 100 16.65 1.10 15.37
C MET A 100 15.68 2.27 15.10
N PRO A 101 16.16 3.41 14.60
CA PRO A 101 15.29 4.48 14.11
C PRO A 101 14.44 4.01 12.93
N VAL A 102 13.14 4.32 12.94
CA VAL A 102 12.19 3.91 11.88
C VAL A 102 12.65 4.35 10.50
N GLN A 103 13.25 5.53 10.37
CA GLN A 103 13.72 6.08 9.09
C GLN A 103 14.80 5.21 8.42
N GLU A 104 15.45 4.31 9.17
CA GLU A 104 16.45 3.40 8.63
C GLU A 104 15.85 2.13 8.02
N TYR A 105 14.62 1.73 8.36
CA TYR A 105 14.02 0.46 7.94
C TYR A 105 12.55 0.53 7.48
N GLY A 106 11.87 1.62 7.78
CA GLY A 106 10.52 1.89 7.30
C GLY A 106 10.58 2.33 5.84
N TRP A 107 9.55 1.96 5.09
CA TRP A 107 9.43 2.38 3.70
C TRP A 107 8.66 3.69 3.59
N ASP A 108 9.24 4.69 2.96
CA ASP A 108 8.68 6.03 2.76
C ASP A 108 7.82 6.15 1.50
N GLY A 109 7.44 5.03 0.89
CA GLY A 109 6.63 4.99 -0.33
C GLY A 109 7.39 5.29 -1.63
N LEU A 110 8.71 5.48 -1.60
CA LEU A 110 9.50 5.66 -2.83
C LEU A 110 9.91 4.32 -3.44
N ARG A 111 9.82 4.23 -4.76
CA ARG A 111 10.40 3.15 -5.56
C ARG A 111 11.93 3.30 -5.64
N PRO A 112 12.67 2.27 -6.09
CA PRO A 112 14.12 2.36 -6.28
C PRO A 112 14.56 3.47 -7.26
N ASP A 113 13.70 3.84 -8.20
CA ASP A 113 13.94 4.95 -9.14
C ASP A 113 13.60 6.34 -8.58
N GLY A 114 13.14 6.42 -7.32
CA GLY A 114 12.75 7.66 -6.64
C GLY A 114 11.32 8.13 -6.94
N SER A 115 10.56 7.43 -7.78
CA SER A 115 9.15 7.74 -8.00
C SER A 115 8.28 7.29 -6.82
N ARG A 116 7.17 7.99 -6.58
CA ARG A 116 6.23 7.65 -5.50
C ARG A 116 5.33 6.47 -5.90
N TYR A 117 5.18 5.51 -4.99
CA TYR A 117 4.20 4.43 -5.13
C TYR A 117 2.82 4.87 -4.65
N LYS A 118 1.78 4.38 -5.31
CA LYS A 118 0.38 4.63 -4.96
C LYS A 118 -0.42 3.34 -5.08
N GLY A 119 -1.29 3.10 -4.10
CA GLY A 119 -2.23 1.97 -4.11
C GLY A 119 -1.71 0.75 -3.36
N ALA A 120 -2.31 -0.40 -3.65
CA ALA A 120 -2.08 -1.65 -2.92
C ALA A 120 -0.72 -2.28 -3.21
N PHE A 121 -0.14 -2.92 -2.20
CA PHE A 121 1.10 -3.67 -2.27
C PHE A 121 1.03 -4.92 -1.39
N ARG A 122 1.98 -5.84 -1.60
CA ARG A 122 2.19 -7.05 -0.79
C ARG A 122 3.50 -6.91 -0.04
N TYR A 123 3.59 -7.47 1.15
CA TYR A 123 4.86 -7.54 1.88
C TYR A 123 5.04 -8.92 2.51
N LYS A 124 6.29 -9.26 2.79
CA LYS A 124 6.67 -10.43 3.58
C LYS A 124 7.94 -10.15 4.37
N MET A 125 8.10 -10.86 5.47
CA MET A 125 9.31 -10.83 6.29
C MET A 125 9.41 -12.11 7.11
N ARG A 126 10.62 -12.37 7.60
CA ARG A 126 10.87 -13.34 8.66
C ARG A 126 11.08 -12.61 9.98
N VAL A 127 10.52 -13.15 11.04
CA VAL A 127 10.68 -12.65 12.41
C VAL A 127 11.30 -13.73 13.29
N ASP A 128 12.26 -13.34 14.10
CA ASP A 128 12.91 -14.20 15.09
C ASP A 128 12.59 -13.72 16.50
N ASP A 129 12.39 -14.65 17.43
CA ASP A 129 12.30 -14.33 18.85
C ASP A 129 13.60 -14.60 19.61
N VAL A 130 13.59 -14.23 20.90
CA VAL A 130 14.69 -14.45 21.86
C VAL A 130 15.16 -15.90 21.98
N ARG A 131 14.42 -16.90 21.45
CA ARG A 131 14.80 -18.32 21.42
C ARG A 131 15.21 -18.79 20.02
N ALA A 132 15.45 -17.85 19.09
CA ALA A 132 15.76 -18.08 17.69
C ALA A 132 14.68 -18.85 16.91
N LYS A 133 13.44 -18.85 17.41
CA LYS A 133 12.30 -19.43 16.70
C LYS A 133 11.83 -18.45 15.64
N LYS A 134 11.67 -18.98 14.42
CA LYS A 134 11.45 -18.22 13.20
C LYS A 134 10.02 -18.38 12.72
N ASP A 135 9.37 -17.28 12.37
CA ASP A 135 8.06 -17.28 11.73
C ASP A 135 8.07 -16.35 10.50
N ILE A 136 7.20 -16.62 9.53
CA ILE A 136 6.99 -15.75 8.37
C ILE A 136 5.73 -14.94 8.62
N VAL A 137 5.83 -13.65 8.38
CA VAL A 137 4.71 -12.71 8.41
C VAL A 137 4.58 -12.09 7.04
N GLU A 138 3.39 -12.16 6.47
CA GLU A 138 3.06 -11.60 5.17
C GLU A 138 1.68 -10.95 5.20
N GLY A 139 1.46 -10.04 4.27
CA GLY A 139 0.19 -9.32 4.19
C GLY A 139 0.11 -8.38 3.01
N ARG A 140 -0.92 -7.55 3.05
CA ARG A 140 -1.23 -6.54 2.04
C ARG A 140 -1.49 -5.23 2.74
N ALA A 141 -1.10 -4.14 2.09
CA ALA A 141 -1.35 -2.78 2.58
C ALA A 141 -1.42 -1.80 1.41
N CYS A 142 -1.68 -0.52 1.68
CA CYS A 142 -1.73 0.52 0.66
C CYS A 142 -0.90 1.76 1.01
N ALA A 143 -0.26 2.34 0.00
CA ALA A 143 0.29 3.69 0.05
C ALA A 143 -0.77 4.68 -0.41
N ILE A 144 -1.25 5.55 0.49
CA ILE A 144 -2.24 6.58 0.17
C ILE A 144 -1.53 7.90 -0.07
N ILE A 145 -1.56 8.36 -1.32
CA ILE A 145 -1.10 9.68 -1.73
C ILE A 145 -2.25 10.68 -1.55
N CYS A 146 -2.01 11.70 -0.73
CA CYS A 146 -2.95 12.78 -0.44
C CYS A 146 -3.34 13.56 -1.71
N GLY A 147 -4.56 14.09 -1.71
CA GLY A 147 -5.19 14.78 -2.84
C GLY A 147 -6.69 14.50 -2.88
N SER A 148 -7.39 15.03 -3.88
CA SER A 148 -8.85 14.89 -3.99
C SER A 148 -9.34 13.43 -4.01
N GLU A 149 -8.54 12.51 -4.56
CA GLU A 149 -8.87 11.08 -4.60
C GLU A 149 -8.73 10.37 -3.24
N ALA A 150 -8.03 10.99 -2.30
CA ALA A 150 -7.81 10.46 -0.96
C ALA A 150 -8.93 10.85 0.02
N GLU A 151 -9.74 11.86 -0.30
CA GLU A 151 -10.84 12.35 0.56
C GLU A 151 -11.82 11.24 0.96
N ILE A 152 -11.97 10.20 0.12
CA ILE A 152 -12.80 9.02 0.42
C ILE A 152 -12.38 8.32 1.72
N PHE A 153 -11.11 8.42 2.12
CA PHE A 153 -10.57 7.78 3.31
C PHE A 153 -10.91 8.53 4.60
N ARG A 154 -11.39 9.79 4.51
CA ARG A 154 -11.87 10.55 5.68
C ARG A 154 -12.99 9.83 6.41
N THR A 155 -13.85 9.12 5.66
CA THR A 155 -15.00 8.40 6.20
C THR A 155 -14.90 6.88 6.04
N LYS A 156 -13.84 6.36 5.40
CA LYS A 156 -13.69 4.93 5.15
C LYS A 156 -13.26 4.22 6.44
N SER A 157 -14.04 3.23 6.86
CA SER A 157 -13.67 2.34 7.97
C SER A 157 -12.64 1.31 7.54
N GLY A 158 -11.93 0.73 8.51
CA GLY A 158 -10.99 -0.38 8.27
C GLY A 158 -9.60 0.06 7.82
N CYS A 159 -9.32 1.36 7.79
CA CYS A 159 -7.98 1.90 7.63
C CYS A 159 -7.29 1.90 9.01
N TYR A 160 -6.15 1.22 9.12
CA TYR A 160 -5.34 1.19 10.35
C TYR A 160 -3.90 1.59 10.03
N PHE A 161 -3.46 2.62 10.72
CA PHE A 161 -2.25 3.37 10.42
C PHE A 161 -1.10 3.05 11.39
N PRO A 162 0.15 3.40 11.06
CA PRO A 162 1.30 3.26 11.95
C PRO A 162 1.10 3.89 13.35
N VAL A 163 0.49 5.07 13.45
CA VAL A 163 0.28 5.76 14.73
C VAL A 163 -0.63 5.00 15.70
N GLN A 164 -1.45 4.07 15.18
CA GLN A 164 -2.36 3.26 15.98
C GLN A 164 -1.69 1.98 16.52
N ALA A 165 -0.37 1.86 16.38
CA ALA A 165 0.37 0.77 16.99
C ALA A 165 0.44 0.94 18.51
N GLY A 166 -0.02 -0.08 19.24
CA GLY A 166 0.23 -0.22 20.67
C GLY A 166 1.69 -0.53 20.98
N GLN A 167 2.08 -0.34 22.24
CA GLN A 167 3.48 -0.52 22.69
C GLN A 167 3.97 -1.97 22.62
N ASP A 168 3.07 -2.93 22.50
CA ASP A 168 3.33 -4.36 22.54
C ASP A 168 3.05 -5.05 21.20
N GLY A 169 3.19 -4.34 20.07
CA GLY A 169 2.95 -4.92 18.75
C GLY A 169 1.48 -5.32 18.54
N THR A 170 0.56 -4.60 19.16
CA THR A 170 -0.89 -4.72 18.98
C THR A 170 -1.46 -3.50 18.28
N LEU A 171 -2.71 -3.58 17.84
CA LEU A 171 -3.46 -2.46 17.28
C LEU A 171 -4.30 -1.79 18.38
N ASP A 172 -4.08 -0.49 18.60
CA ASP A 172 -4.92 0.35 19.45
C ASP A 172 -5.94 1.14 18.62
N LYS A 173 -7.17 0.61 18.55
CA LYS A 173 -8.27 1.23 17.80
C LYS A 173 -8.84 2.49 18.47
N SER A 174 -8.43 2.81 19.70
CA SER A 174 -8.85 4.04 20.39
C SER A 174 -8.05 5.26 19.95
N VAL A 175 -6.87 5.05 19.37
CA VAL A 175 -6.02 6.11 18.81
C VAL A 175 -6.57 6.54 17.44
N ALA A 176 -6.74 7.84 17.25
CA ALA A 176 -7.12 8.41 15.96
C ALA A 176 -5.98 8.25 14.93
N ASN A 177 -6.32 8.22 13.64
CA ASN A 177 -5.33 8.03 12.57
C ASN A 177 -4.29 9.17 12.46
N GLY A 178 -4.57 10.36 12.99
CA GLY A 178 -3.68 11.52 12.94
C GLY A 178 -3.63 12.26 11.60
N GLU A 179 -4.31 11.79 10.57
CA GLU A 179 -4.30 12.38 9.22
C GLU A 179 -5.24 13.59 9.12
N THR A 180 -4.76 14.79 9.45
CA THR A 180 -5.59 16.02 9.38
C THR A 180 -5.52 16.74 8.04
N ASN A 181 -4.42 16.59 7.30
CA ASN A 181 -4.14 17.35 6.08
C ASN A 181 -4.25 16.50 4.80
N CYS A 182 -4.39 15.18 4.93
CA CYS A 182 -4.39 14.25 3.80
C CYS A 182 -5.79 13.98 3.25
N PHE A 183 -6.80 13.90 4.12
CA PHE A 183 -8.17 13.49 3.79
C PHE A 183 -9.21 14.54 4.05
#